data_AF-A0A8T6GNN9-F1
#
_entry.id   AF-A0A8T6GNN9-F1
#
_cell.length_a   1.000
_cell.length_b   1.000
_cell.length_c   1.000
_cell.angle_alpha   90.00
_cell.angle_beta   90.00
_cell.angle_gamma   90.00
#
_symmetry.space_group_name_H-M   'P 1'
#
loop_
_entity.id
_entity.type
_entity.pdbx_description
1 polymer ?
#
loop_
_entity_poly.entity_id
_entity_poly.type
_entity_poly.pdbx_seq_one_letter_code
_entity_poly.pdbx_strand_id
1 'polypeptide(L)' 'MNRILFAADCLDILNDSAAIPDASIDLIYLDPPFNSNSKYNLPFKGKDKNHKPVEAFVDIWKWSD' A
#
# COMPACT_ATOMS: atom_id res chain seq x y z
N MET A 1 3.92 1.76 -26.65
CA MET A 1 4.50 1.94 -25.30
C MET A 1 4.34 0.64 -24.55
N ASN A 2 5.43 -0.02 -24.20
CA ASN A 2 5.39 -1.22 -23.38
C ASN A 2 5.24 -0.79 -21.92
N ARG A 3 4.18 -1.26 -21.24
CA ARG A 3 3.96 -1.00 -19.81
C ARG A 3 3.85 -2.35 -19.14
N ILE A 4 4.72 -2.61 -18.17
CA ILE A 4 4.77 -3.87 -17.43
C ILE A 4 4.16 -3.62 -16.05
N LEU A 5 3.27 -4.50 -15.64
CA LEU A 5 2.66 -4.47 -14.31
C LEU A 5 3.07 -5.75 -13.58
N PHE A 6 3.66 -5.60 -12.39
CA PHE A 6 3.96 -6.71 -11.50
C PHE A 6 2.93 -6.75 -10.37
N ALA A 7 2.30 -7.90 -10.16
CA ALA A 7 1.36 -8.15 -9.06
C ALA A 7 2.00 -9.11 -8.05
N ALA A 8 2.96 -8.59 -7.29
CA ALA A 8 3.78 -9.32 -6.32
C ALA A 8 4.28 -8.37 -5.22
N ASP A 9 5.02 -8.89 -4.24
CA ASP A 9 5.74 -8.06 -3.27
C ASP A 9 6.78 -7.18 -3.99
N CYS A 10 6.88 -5.90 -3.61
CA CYS A 10 7.78 -4.99 -4.31
C CYS A 10 9.26 -5.32 -4.07
N LEU A 11 9.61 -5.87 -2.91
CA LEU A 11 10.99 -6.23 -2.60
C LEU A 11 11.44 -7.43 -3.44
N ASP A 12 10.56 -8.42 -3.65
CA ASP A 12 10.85 -9.58 -4.48
C ASP A 12 11.12 -9.16 -5.94
N ILE A 13 10.27 -8.28 -6.49
CA ILE A 13 10.40 -7.80 -7.87
C ILE A 13 11.62 -6.90 -8.06
N LEU A 14 11.88 -5.98 -7.12
CA LEU A 14 13.02 -5.07 -7.21
C LEU A 14 14.37 -5.79 -7.08
N ASN A 15 14.41 -6.97 -6.43
CA ASN A 15 15.63 -7.79 -6.32
C ASN A 15 15.81 -8.80 -7.46
N ASP A 16 14.77 -9.06 -8.28
CA ASP A 16 14.87 -9.96 -9.41
C ASP A 16 15.48 -9.23 -10.63
N SER A 17 16.78 -9.44 -10.85
CA SER A 17 17.52 -8.88 -12.00
C SER A 17 16.95 -9.28 -13.38
N ALA A 18 16.16 -10.36 -13.47
CA ALA A 18 15.47 -10.73 -14.70
C ALA A 18 14.20 -9.89 -14.91
N ALA A 19 13.53 -9.48 -13.82
CA ALA A 19 12.38 -8.58 -13.87
C ALA A 19 12.81 -7.12 -14.05
N ILE A 20 13.79 -6.67 -13.26
CA ILE A 20 14.33 -5.32 -13.25
C ILE A 20 15.86 -5.38 -13.40
N PRO A 21 16.42 -5.14 -14.60
CA PRO A 21 17.86 -5.20 -14.81
C PRO A 21 18.61 -4.13 -14.01
N ASP A 22 19.87 -4.40 -13.70
CA ASP A 22 20.74 -3.46 -13.01
C ASP A 22 20.88 -2.14 -13.79
N ALA A 23 20.87 -1.02 -13.06
CA ALA A 23 21.01 0.33 -13.62
C ALA A 23 20.02 0.67 -14.77
N SER A 24 18.83 0.04 -14.78
CA SER A 24 17.81 0.24 -15.82
C SER A 24 16.72 1.26 -15.47
N ILE A 25 16.76 1.83 -14.26
CA ILE A 25 15.72 2.71 -13.73
C ILE A 25 16.21 4.16 -13.69
N ASP A 26 15.60 5.03 -14.50
CA ASP A 26 15.91 6.47 -14.53
C ASP A 26 15.17 7.26 -13.45
N LEU A 27 13.95 6.82 -13.08
CA LEU A 27 13.07 7.53 -12.15
C LEU A 27 12.23 6.53 -11.36
N ILE A 28 12.17 6.74 -10.04
CA ILE A 28 11.26 6.04 -9.14
C ILE A 28 10.28 7.07 -8.57
N TYR A 29 8.98 6.81 -8.73
CA TYR A 29 7.94 7.50 -7.98
C TYR A 29 7.40 6.55 -6.92
N LEU A 30 7.53 6.93 -5.65
CA LEU A 30 7.00 6.17 -4.51
C LEU A 30 5.97 7.03 -3.78
N ASP A 31 4.78 6.46 -3.57
CA ASP A 31 3.76 6.95 -2.66
C ASP A 31 3.55 5.88 -1.57
N PRO A 32 4.52 5.67 -0.66
CA PRO A 32 4.40 4.65 0.36
C PRO A 32 3.24 4.99 1.31
N PRO A 33 2.56 3.99 1.91
CA PRO A 33 1.49 4.27 2.85
C PRO A 33 2.00 5.19 3.97
N PHE A 34 1.31 6.31 4.16
CA PHE A 34 1.60 7.25 5.22
C PHE A 34 1.35 6.55 6.56
N ASN A 35 2.44 6.17 7.25
CA ASN A 35 2.41 5.71 8.64
C ASN A 35 1.98 6.84 9.60
N SER A 36 0.77 7.32 9.40
CA SER A 36 0.16 8.43 10.11
C SER A 36 -0.45 7.97 11.44
N ASN A 37 -0.44 6.65 11.71
CA ASN A 37 -1.22 6.03 12.78
C ASN A 37 -2.72 6.40 12.72
N SER A 38 -3.22 6.78 11.54
CA SER A 38 -4.61 7.18 11.38
C SER A 38 -5.50 5.94 11.50
N LYS A 39 -6.54 6.07 12.31
CA LYS A 39 -7.63 5.08 12.39
C LYS A 39 -8.62 5.37 11.28
N TYR A 40 -8.65 4.52 10.26
CA TYR A 40 -9.65 4.62 9.22
C TYR A 40 -10.91 3.86 9.67
N ASN A 41 -12.01 4.57 9.83
CA ASN A 41 -13.30 3.98 10.22
C ASN A 41 -14.21 3.92 8.99
N LEU A 42 -14.95 2.82 8.82
CA LEU A 42 -15.99 2.73 7.80
C LEU A 42 -17.23 3.51 8.27
N PRO A 43 -17.64 4.59 7.58
CA PRO A 43 -18.88 5.27 7.93
C PRO A 43 -20.07 4.43 7.47
N PHE A 44 -20.91 3.98 8.41
CA PHE A 44 -22.17 3.34 8.07
C PHE A 44 -23.15 4.37 7.49
N LYS A 45 -23.56 4.20 6.23
CA LYS A 45 -24.72 4.91 5.66
C LYS A 45 -26.02 4.22 6.10
N GLY A 46 -26.36 4.32 7.38
CA GLY A 46 -27.66 3.92 7.92
C GLY A 46 -28.53 5.14 8.21
N LYS A 47 -29.84 5.08 7.96
CA LYS A 47 -30.80 6.15 8.29
C LYS A 47 -31.00 6.33 9.82
N ASP A 48 -30.49 5.39 10.62
CA ASP A 48 -30.63 5.38 12.07
C ASP A 48 -29.39 5.95 12.75
N LYS A 49 -29.60 6.99 13.57
CA LYS A 49 -28.56 7.77 14.28
C LYS A 49 -27.76 6.99 15.34
N ASN A 50 -28.00 5.69 15.50
CA ASN A 50 -27.43 4.87 16.57
C ASN A 50 -26.22 4.00 16.15
N HIS A 51 -25.74 4.10 14.91
CA HIS A 51 -24.60 3.29 14.46
C HIS A 51 -23.27 3.99 14.79
N LYS A 52 -22.47 3.36 15.66
CA LYS A 52 -21.08 3.79 15.91
C LYS A 52 -20.20 3.34 14.73
N PRO A 53 -19.28 4.19 14.24
CA PRO A 53 -18.29 3.78 13.25
C PRO A 53 -17.53 2.53 13.72
N VAL A 54 -17.27 1.60 12.80
CA VAL A 54 -16.41 0.44 13.07
C VAL A 54 -15.03 0.72 12.49
N GLU A 55 -13.99 0.43 13.27
CA GLU A 55 -12.60 0.53 12.84
C GLU A 55 -12.37 -0.42 11.67
N ALA A 56 -11.96 0.12 10.53
CA ALA A 56 -11.72 -0.64 9.31
C ALA A 56 -10.31 -1.22 9.33
N PHE A 57 -9.32 -0.35 9.54
CA PHE A 57 -7.92 -0.72 9.81
C PHE A 57 -7.17 0.48 10.42
N VAL A 58 -6.03 0.17 11.05
CA VAL A 58 -5.02 1.15 11.44
C VAL A 58 -3.85 0.98 10.48
N ASP A 59 -3.41 2.09 9.88
CA ASP A 59 -2.17 2.09 9.10
C ASP A 59 -0.99 2.02 10.09
N ILE A 60 -0.46 0.81 10.29
CA ILE A 60 0.73 0.54 11.11
C ILE A 60 1.79 -0.15 10.26
N TRP A 61 3.01 0.36 10.33
CA TRP A 61 4.18 -0.38 9.88
C TRP A 61 4.70 -1.22 11.04
N LYS A 62 4.78 -2.54 10.84
CA LYS A 62 5.59 -3.42 11.68
C LYS A 62 6.73 -3.95 10.83
N TRP A 63 7.95 -3.60 11.19
CA TRP A 63 9.11 -4.34 10.73
C TRP A 63 9.08 -5.69 11.44
N SER A 64 9.03 -6.78 10.68
CA SER A 64 9.31 -8.11 11.21
C SER A 64 10.81 -8.22 11.39
N ASP A 65 11.27 -8.65 12.56
CA ASP A 65 12.67 -9.05 12.80
C ASP A 65 13.04 -10.31 12.00
#